data_AF-A0A7I7XLY0-F1
#
_entry.id   AF-A0A7I7XLY0-F1
#
_cell.length_a   1.000
_cell.length_b   1.000
_cell.length_c   1.000
_cell.angle_alpha   90.00
_cell.angle_beta   90.00
_cell.angle_gamma   90.00
#
_symmetry.space_group_name_H-M   'P 1'
#
loop_
_entity.id
_entity.type
_entity.pdbx_description
1 polymer ?
#
loop_
_entity_poly.entity_id
_entity_poly.type
_entity_poly.pdbx_seq_one_letter_code
_entity_poly.pdbx_strand_id
1 'polypeptide(L)'
;MTLSPEAVRRAGNPTREEFSERLLRGSVKKSYEPIVDIDWDAPLEPDKFFLPPKTVSLYGTPAWDAMTREEQIELSRQELVNTLSAGIWFENILNQALLRDLMHADPTARATHYALTEMGDETRHMVMFGRTIEKVGAKPMRPKRFQRVIINGLPLVFKGPLLWVAALVGEEIFDSLQRQMMDDPQLQPAVQRLMRIHVTEEARHIQFARDGLRKHVGDMAWWQRLWVANLHGVGGYFFRHLFSNPAQYRRVGLPGGASRDLARASAHRHDVQISGFAPLAAFLEEVGLMGPIARRMWRRSHFLPATPSASPAPAAIPAPSDDAGDDAYDGPATLRVGGTDHAVRVRLMGHLDPTDGRYHWRGTVFEALPDDVLRTPRVTLAIGARISDARLTEKTPWGTYSIVGEGAPPFA
;
A
#
# COMPACT_ATOMS: atom_id res chain seq x y z
N MET A 1 11.61 43.19 17.47
CA MET A 1 12.51 42.81 16.37
C MET A 1 11.69 42.00 15.39
N THR A 2 11.09 42.66 14.40
CA THR A 2 10.16 42.05 13.43
C THR A 2 10.94 41.45 12.27
N LEU A 3 10.72 40.16 11.98
CA LEU A 3 11.36 39.48 10.85
C LEU A 3 10.80 40.02 9.52
N SER A 4 11.68 40.27 8.55
CA SER A 4 11.29 40.74 7.21
C SER A 4 10.45 39.68 6.47
N PRO A 5 9.41 40.07 5.71
CA PRO A 5 8.65 39.16 4.83
C PRO A 5 9.51 38.37 3.83
N GLU A 6 10.72 38.85 3.51
CA GLU A 6 11.65 38.14 2.62
C GLU A 6 12.24 36.87 3.23
N ALA A 7 12.32 36.76 4.56
CA ALA A 7 12.85 35.58 5.25
C ALA A 7 11.96 34.33 5.06
N VAL A 8 10.67 34.52 4.75
CA VAL A 8 9.71 33.44 4.48
C VAL A 8 9.80 32.95 3.02
N ARG A 9 10.52 33.66 2.15
CA ARG A 9 10.49 33.46 0.69
C ARG A 9 11.73 32.79 0.09
N ARG A 10 12.49 32.05 0.92
CA ARG A 10 13.68 31.27 0.52
C ARG A 10 13.76 29.84 1.06
N ALA A 11 12.63 29.23 1.43
CA ALA A 11 12.56 27.77 1.49
C ALA A 11 12.63 27.23 0.06
N GLY A 12 13.83 26.87 -0.40
CA GLY A 12 14.00 26.12 -1.65
C GLY A 12 13.33 24.75 -1.56
N ASN A 13 13.05 24.13 -2.71
CA ASN A 13 12.58 22.75 -2.72
C ASN A 13 13.61 21.85 -2.00
N PRO A 14 13.19 20.97 -1.09
CA PRO A 14 14.11 20.17 -0.28
C PRO A 14 15.02 19.29 -1.16
N THR A 15 16.28 19.20 -0.77
CA THR A 15 17.27 18.33 -1.41
C THR A 15 16.82 16.86 -1.32
N ARG A 16 17.41 15.99 -2.16
CA ARG A 16 17.10 14.54 -2.11
C ARG A 16 17.45 13.94 -0.74
N GLU A 17 18.50 14.43 -0.09
CA GLU A 17 18.93 13.96 1.23
C GLU A 17 17.93 14.38 2.34
N GLU A 18 17.56 15.66 2.43
CA GLU A 18 16.56 16.13 3.42
C GLU A 18 15.19 15.47 3.21
N PHE A 19 14.80 15.25 1.96
CA PHE A 19 13.56 14.56 1.61
C PHE A 19 13.61 13.09 2.04
N SER A 20 14.70 12.38 1.74
CA SER A 20 14.88 10.96 2.11
C SER A 20 15.03 10.79 3.61
N GLU A 21 15.67 11.72 4.32
CA GLU A 21 15.74 11.72 5.79
C GLU A 21 14.36 11.89 6.42
N ARG A 22 13.51 12.78 5.88
CA ARG A 22 12.12 12.90 6.34
C ARG A 22 11.33 11.62 6.11
N LEU A 23 11.51 10.96 4.97
CA LEU A 23 10.84 9.67 4.71
C LEU A 23 11.39 8.55 5.60
N LEU A 24 12.70 8.47 5.86
CA LEU A 24 13.31 7.53 6.81
C LEU A 24 12.75 7.70 8.23
N ARG A 25 12.66 8.94 8.72
CA ARG A 25 12.01 9.27 10.01
C ARG A 25 10.51 8.96 10.00
N GLY A 26 9.90 8.79 8.82
CA GLY A 26 8.58 8.23 8.63
C GLY A 26 8.59 6.71 8.67
N SER A 27 9.40 6.01 7.87
CA SER A 27 9.41 4.55 7.81
C SER A 27 9.86 3.88 9.11
N VAL A 28 10.86 4.42 9.82
CA VAL A 28 11.19 3.99 11.21
C VAL A 28 9.96 4.02 12.10
N LYS A 29 9.06 4.97 11.82
CA LYS A 29 7.82 5.15 12.52
C LYS A 29 6.59 4.51 11.84
N LYS A 30 6.69 3.76 10.73
CA LYS A 30 5.50 3.33 9.95
C LYS A 30 5.60 1.97 9.28
N SER A 31 6.71 1.28 9.53
CA SER A 31 6.93 -0.07 9.02
C SER A 31 6.03 -1.01 9.80
N TYR A 32 4.98 -1.53 9.15
CA TYR A 32 4.06 -2.49 9.76
C TYR A 32 4.63 -3.89 9.63
N GLU A 33 4.32 -4.76 10.60
CA GLU A 33 4.70 -6.17 10.53
C GLU A 33 3.45 -7.01 10.23
N PRO A 34 3.29 -7.53 9.00
CA PRO A 34 2.07 -8.21 8.55
C PRO A 34 1.64 -9.36 9.43
N ILE A 35 2.58 -10.00 10.13
CA ILE A 35 2.34 -11.12 11.04
C ILE A 35 1.48 -10.68 12.24
N VAL A 36 1.60 -9.42 12.66
CA VAL A 36 1.09 -8.86 13.91
C VAL A 36 -0.11 -7.97 13.66
N ASP A 37 0.00 -7.13 12.63
CA ASP A 37 -0.94 -6.05 12.32
C ASP A 37 -2.28 -6.51 11.75
N ILE A 38 -2.40 -7.78 11.36
CA ILE A 38 -3.64 -8.40 10.89
C ILE A 38 -4.01 -9.54 11.84
N ASP A 39 -5.28 -9.60 12.24
CA ASP A 39 -5.82 -10.76 12.95
C ASP A 39 -6.01 -11.93 11.98
N TRP A 40 -4.97 -12.76 11.90
CA TRP A 40 -4.96 -13.98 11.08
C TRP A 40 -5.87 -15.08 11.61
N ASP A 41 -6.20 -15.07 12.90
CA ASP A 41 -7.01 -16.09 13.57
C ASP A 41 -8.51 -15.76 13.58
N ALA A 42 -8.88 -14.47 13.47
CA ALA A 42 -10.27 -14.04 13.34
C ALA A 42 -11.00 -14.78 12.19
N PRO A 43 -12.22 -15.30 12.40
CA PRO A 43 -12.96 -15.97 11.35
C PRO A 43 -13.30 -15.01 10.20
N LEU A 44 -13.39 -15.55 8.97
CA LEU A 44 -13.95 -14.81 7.85
C LEU A 44 -15.47 -14.68 8.03
N GLU A 45 -16.01 -13.50 7.71
CA GLU A 45 -17.45 -13.25 7.80
C GLU A 45 -18.15 -13.76 6.53
N PRO A 46 -19.07 -14.76 6.58
CA PRO A 46 -19.57 -15.44 5.38
C PRO A 46 -20.21 -14.52 4.32
N ASP A 47 -20.93 -13.48 4.76
CA ASP A 47 -21.69 -12.57 3.89
C ASP A 47 -20.88 -11.38 3.36
N LYS A 48 -19.60 -11.25 3.75
CA LYS A 48 -18.72 -10.15 3.35
C LYS A 48 -17.84 -10.49 2.15
N PHE A 49 -17.66 -9.48 1.29
CA PHE A 49 -16.83 -9.55 0.10
C PHE A 49 -15.34 -9.43 0.41
N PHE A 50 -14.53 -9.92 -0.52
CA PHE A 50 -13.07 -9.77 -0.53
C PHE A 50 -12.59 -8.58 -1.38
N LEU A 51 -13.48 -8.00 -2.20
CA LEU A 51 -13.37 -6.70 -2.85
C LEU A 51 -14.76 -6.03 -2.84
N PRO A 52 -14.90 -4.73 -2.57
CA PRO A 52 -16.21 -4.07 -2.59
C PRO A 52 -16.96 -4.28 -3.91
N PRO A 53 -18.29 -4.53 -3.90
CA PRO A 53 -19.06 -4.86 -5.10
C PRO A 53 -18.80 -3.95 -6.29
N LYS A 54 -18.84 -2.63 -6.03
CA LYS A 54 -18.54 -1.54 -6.98
C LYS A 54 -17.17 -1.63 -7.67
N THR A 55 -16.29 -2.53 -7.25
CA THR A 55 -14.95 -2.73 -7.85
C THR A 55 -14.76 -4.10 -8.51
N VAL A 56 -15.68 -5.04 -8.30
CA VAL A 56 -15.65 -6.37 -8.93
C VAL A 56 -15.95 -6.24 -10.42
N SER A 57 -15.23 -6.99 -11.25
CA SER A 57 -15.15 -6.69 -12.69
C SER A 57 -16.45 -6.86 -13.50
N LEU A 58 -17.42 -7.64 -12.98
CA LEU A 58 -18.74 -7.83 -13.58
C LEU A 58 -19.81 -6.86 -13.03
N TYR A 59 -19.52 -6.07 -12.00
CA TYR A 59 -20.49 -5.17 -11.38
C TYR A 59 -21.11 -4.21 -12.41
N GLY A 60 -22.43 -4.01 -12.29
CA GLY A 60 -23.21 -3.20 -13.24
C GLY A 60 -23.41 -3.85 -14.61
N THR A 61 -23.26 -5.17 -14.73
CA THR A 61 -23.62 -5.93 -15.94
C THR A 61 -24.76 -6.91 -15.66
N PRO A 62 -25.58 -7.28 -16.66
CA PRO A 62 -26.66 -8.26 -16.48
C PRO A 62 -26.18 -9.63 -15.97
N ALA A 63 -24.90 -9.97 -16.18
CA ALA A 63 -24.31 -11.19 -15.65
C ALA A 63 -24.13 -11.14 -14.12
N TRP A 64 -23.84 -9.97 -13.55
CA TRP A 64 -23.73 -9.76 -12.10
C TRP A 64 -25.10 -9.78 -11.42
N ASP A 65 -26.10 -9.17 -12.06
CA ASP A 65 -27.48 -9.15 -11.55
C ASP A 65 -28.13 -10.55 -11.57
N ALA A 66 -27.66 -11.43 -12.44
CA ALA A 66 -28.05 -12.84 -12.51
C ALA A 66 -27.25 -13.77 -11.58
N MET A 67 -26.14 -13.30 -10.98
CA MET A 67 -25.35 -14.11 -10.04
C MET A 67 -25.99 -14.14 -8.66
N THR A 68 -25.94 -15.31 -8.02
CA THR A 68 -26.26 -15.46 -6.59
C THR A 68 -25.29 -14.66 -5.72
N ARG A 69 -25.69 -14.37 -4.47
CA ARG A 69 -24.84 -13.69 -3.49
C ARG A 69 -23.51 -14.42 -3.26
N GLU A 70 -23.56 -15.76 -3.23
CA GLU A 70 -22.38 -16.61 -3.06
C GLU A 70 -21.41 -16.48 -4.25
N GLU A 71 -21.91 -16.52 -5.48
CA GLU A 71 -21.08 -16.31 -6.69
C GLU A 71 -20.48 -14.90 -6.74
N GLN A 72 -21.21 -13.88 -6.30
CA GLN A 72 -20.71 -12.50 -6.21
C GLN A 72 -19.55 -12.40 -5.21
N ILE A 73 -19.68 -13.02 -4.02
CA ILE A 73 -18.62 -13.06 -3.00
C ILE A 73 -17.42 -13.88 -3.51
N GLU A 74 -17.65 -15.05 -4.10
CA GLU A 74 -16.60 -15.91 -4.66
C GLU A 74 -15.84 -15.23 -5.81
N LEU A 75 -16.52 -14.48 -6.68
CA LEU A 75 -15.86 -13.69 -7.72
C LEU A 75 -14.95 -12.62 -7.11
N SER A 76 -15.42 -11.90 -6.08
CA SER A 76 -14.58 -10.93 -5.37
C SER A 76 -13.34 -11.58 -4.75
N ARG A 77 -13.47 -12.82 -4.23
CA ARG A 77 -12.36 -13.61 -3.69
C ARG A 77 -11.33 -13.95 -4.75
N GLN A 78 -11.78 -14.44 -5.91
CA GLN A 78 -10.88 -14.80 -7.01
C GLN A 78 -10.18 -13.57 -7.63
N GLU A 79 -10.85 -12.42 -7.66
CA GLU A 79 -10.27 -11.16 -8.14
C GLU A 79 -9.26 -10.57 -7.14
N LEU A 80 -9.53 -10.61 -5.84
CA LEU A 80 -8.54 -10.28 -4.80
C LEU A 80 -7.30 -11.16 -4.96
N VAL A 81 -7.48 -12.48 -5.00
CA VAL A 81 -6.38 -13.45 -5.07
C VAL A 81 -5.56 -13.29 -6.35
N ASN A 82 -6.19 -13.01 -7.48
CA ASN A 82 -5.51 -12.70 -8.74
C ASN A 82 -4.67 -11.41 -8.63
N THR A 83 -5.17 -10.40 -7.93
CA THR A 83 -4.49 -9.12 -7.70
C THR A 83 -3.30 -9.28 -6.74
N LEU A 84 -3.50 -9.84 -5.55
CA LEU A 84 -2.44 -10.12 -4.58
C LEU A 84 -1.35 -11.03 -5.16
N SER A 85 -1.74 -12.05 -5.94
CA SER A 85 -0.77 -12.92 -6.62
C SER A 85 0.09 -12.18 -7.63
N ALA A 86 -0.40 -11.08 -8.21
CA ALA A 86 0.37 -10.23 -9.13
C ALA A 86 1.25 -9.23 -8.37
N GLY A 87 0.76 -8.67 -7.26
CA GLY A 87 1.52 -7.83 -6.33
C GLY A 87 2.83 -8.50 -5.90
N ILE A 88 2.76 -9.75 -5.42
CA ILE A 88 3.96 -10.52 -5.00
C ILE A 88 5.04 -10.57 -6.10
N TRP A 89 4.66 -10.69 -7.38
CA TRP A 89 5.65 -10.68 -8.47
C TRP A 89 6.18 -9.28 -8.79
N PHE A 90 5.36 -8.25 -8.61
CA PHE A 90 5.71 -6.85 -8.84
C PHE A 90 6.71 -6.35 -7.79
N GLU A 91 6.41 -6.56 -6.50
CA GLU A 91 7.27 -6.22 -5.36
C GLU A 91 8.64 -6.92 -5.47
N ASN A 92 8.64 -8.22 -5.82
CA ASN A 92 9.88 -8.93 -6.12
C ASN A 92 10.64 -8.36 -7.35
N ILE A 93 9.94 -7.85 -8.39
CA ILE A 93 10.62 -7.18 -9.52
C ILE A 93 11.25 -5.86 -9.05
N LEU A 94 10.57 -5.07 -8.22
CA LEU A 94 11.09 -3.81 -7.68
C LEU A 94 12.33 -4.06 -6.82
N ASN A 95 12.25 -4.99 -5.86
CA ASN A 95 13.38 -5.40 -5.03
C ASN A 95 14.59 -5.84 -5.87
N GLN A 96 14.36 -6.63 -6.93
CA GLN A 96 15.44 -7.02 -7.84
C GLN A 96 16.02 -5.85 -8.66
N ALA A 97 15.25 -4.81 -8.94
CA ALA A 97 15.75 -3.62 -9.65
C ALA A 97 16.49 -2.66 -8.69
N LEU A 98 15.95 -2.41 -7.50
CA LEU A 98 16.55 -1.58 -6.45
C LEU A 98 17.88 -2.17 -5.96
N LEU A 99 17.96 -3.48 -5.66
CA LEU A 99 19.22 -4.17 -5.33
C LEU A 99 20.31 -4.01 -6.40
N ARG A 100 19.91 -3.86 -7.68
CA ARG A 100 20.84 -3.67 -8.79
C ARG A 100 21.28 -2.22 -8.96
N ASP A 101 20.43 -1.26 -8.62
CA ASP A 101 20.75 0.17 -8.64
C ASP A 101 21.73 0.50 -7.49
N LEU A 102 21.53 -0.11 -6.31
CA LEU A 102 22.40 0.02 -5.14
C LEU A 102 23.87 -0.35 -5.38
N MET A 103 24.17 -1.22 -6.36
CA MET A 103 25.56 -1.53 -6.76
C MET A 103 26.33 -0.34 -7.34
N HIS A 104 25.64 0.77 -7.64
CA HIS A 104 26.20 1.98 -8.22
C HIS A 104 25.90 3.24 -7.37
N ALA A 105 25.25 3.07 -6.21
CA ALA A 105 24.88 4.15 -5.30
C ALA A 105 25.95 4.38 -4.22
N ASP A 106 25.97 5.58 -3.63
CA ASP A 106 26.74 5.85 -2.41
C ASP A 106 26.05 5.15 -1.22
N PRO A 107 26.68 4.19 -0.54
CA PRO A 107 26.06 3.47 0.58
C PRO A 107 25.79 4.35 1.80
N THR A 108 26.36 5.56 1.87
CA THR A 108 26.17 6.49 3.00
C THR A 108 25.02 7.48 2.79
N ALA A 109 24.51 7.62 1.55
CA ALA A 109 23.44 8.56 1.22
C ALA A 109 22.10 8.18 1.86
N ARG A 110 21.31 9.17 2.28
CA ARG A 110 19.95 8.95 2.84
C ARG A 110 19.00 8.38 1.79
N ALA A 111 19.17 8.70 0.52
CA ALA A 111 18.43 8.05 -0.56
C ALA A 111 18.69 6.53 -0.64
N THR A 112 19.94 6.10 -0.45
CA THR A 112 20.34 4.68 -0.42
C THR A 112 19.75 3.97 0.79
N HIS A 113 19.88 4.56 1.97
CA HIS A 113 19.26 4.04 3.19
C HIS A 113 17.74 3.91 3.06
N TYR A 114 17.07 4.90 2.44
CA TYR A 114 15.63 4.84 2.23
C TYR A 114 15.24 3.73 1.23
N ALA A 115 15.97 3.56 0.13
CA ALA A 115 15.73 2.46 -0.81
C ALA A 115 15.90 1.07 -0.15
N LEU A 116 16.81 0.94 0.82
CA LEU A 116 16.93 -0.26 1.65
C LEU A 116 15.72 -0.47 2.57
N THR A 117 15.13 0.60 3.10
CA THR A 117 13.89 0.53 3.89
C THR A 117 12.68 0.17 3.03
N GLU A 118 12.52 0.80 1.86
CA GLU A 118 11.48 0.50 0.86
C GLU A 118 11.49 -0.99 0.51
N MET A 119 12.66 -1.57 0.17
CA MET A 119 12.75 -3.01 -0.09
C MET A 119 12.38 -3.91 1.11
N GLY A 120 12.56 -3.43 2.35
CA GLY A 120 12.13 -4.13 3.56
C GLY A 120 10.61 -4.08 3.75
N ASP A 121 9.99 -2.95 3.46
CA ASP A 121 8.53 -2.84 3.46
C ASP A 121 7.94 -3.74 2.34
N GLU A 122 8.57 -3.81 1.15
CA GLU A 122 8.14 -4.72 0.07
C GLU A 122 8.27 -6.22 0.39
N THR A 123 9.28 -6.65 1.16
CA THR A 123 9.35 -8.08 1.57
C THR A 123 8.22 -8.44 2.53
N ARG A 124 7.74 -7.47 3.30
CA ARG A 124 6.57 -7.64 4.18
C ARG A 124 5.27 -7.64 3.40
N HIS A 125 5.10 -6.74 2.42
CA HIS A 125 3.96 -6.77 1.51
C HIS A 125 3.77 -8.17 0.87
N MET A 126 4.86 -8.77 0.37
CA MET A 126 4.83 -10.13 -0.19
C MET A 126 4.35 -11.19 0.81
N VAL A 127 4.81 -11.12 2.07
CA VAL A 127 4.37 -12.03 3.15
C VAL A 127 2.90 -11.80 3.50
N MET A 128 2.47 -10.54 3.60
CA MET A 128 1.08 -10.14 3.86
C MET A 128 0.15 -10.73 2.80
N PHE A 129 0.51 -10.56 1.53
CA PHE A 129 -0.27 -11.02 0.38
C PHE A 129 -0.34 -12.55 0.33
N GLY A 130 0.78 -13.23 0.62
CA GLY A 130 0.84 -14.68 0.76
C GLY A 130 -0.11 -15.20 1.84
N ARG A 131 -0.05 -14.62 3.05
CA ARG A 131 -0.92 -14.96 4.18
C ARG A 131 -2.39 -14.66 3.92
N THR A 132 -2.74 -13.58 3.22
CA THR A 132 -4.14 -13.36 2.83
C THR A 132 -4.64 -14.38 1.84
N ILE A 133 -3.84 -14.78 0.83
CA ILE A 133 -4.23 -15.83 -0.13
C ILE A 133 -4.48 -17.16 0.60
N GLU A 134 -3.66 -17.48 1.62
CA GLU A 134 -3.84 -18.63 2.51
C GLU A 134 -5.11 -18.51 3.36
N LYS A 135 -5.29 -17.41 4.12
CA LYS A 135 -6.46 -17.16 4.99
C LYS A 135 -7.78 -17.27 4.23
N VAL A 136 -7.84 -16.74 3.00
CA VAL A 136 -9.05 -16.82 2.16
C VAL A 136 -9.24 -18.17 1.46
N GLY A 137 -8.42 -19.19 1.75
CA GLY A 137 -8.56 -20.55 1.24
C GLY A 137 -8.46 -20.65 -0.29
N ALA A 138 -7.62 -19.81 -0.91
CA ALA A 138 -7.54 -19.72 -2.37
C ALA A 138 -6.19 -20.17 -2.93
N LYS A 139 -6.20 -20.67 -4.16
CA LYS A 139 -4.97 -21.05 -4.86
C LYS A 139 -4.37 -19.80 -5.54
N PRO A 140 -3.11 -19.41 -5.30
CA PRO A 140 -2.51 -18.25 -5.97
C PRO A 140 -2.52 -18.40 -7.49
N MET A 141 -2.64 -17.27 -8.21
CA MET A 141 -2.49 -17.24 -9.66
C MET A 141 -1.01 -17.28 -10.03
N ARG A 142 -0.60 -18.27 -10.83
CA ARG A 142 0.81 -18.47 -11.21
C ARG A 142 1.05 -18.15 -12.68
N PRO A 143 2.07 -17.34 -13.03
CA PRO A 143 2.42 -17.06 -14.42
C PRO A 143 2.90 -18.32 -15.17
N LYS A 144 2.51 -18.41 -16.45
CA LYS A 144 2.97 -19.45 -17.39
C LYS A 144 4.49 -19.39 -17.57
N ARG A 145 5.11 -20.48 -18.04
CA ARG A 145 6.58 -20.55 -18.20
C ARG A 145 7.16 -19.37 -18.99
N PHE A 146 6.57 -19.02 -20.14
CA PHE A 146 7.03 -17.87 -20.94
C PHE A 146 6.85 -16.52 -20.23
N GLN A 147 5.76 -16.34 -19.46
CA GLN A 147 5.54 -15.13 -18.67
C GLN A 147 6.61 -14.98 -17.59
N ARG A 148 7.04 -16.09 -16.95
CA ARG A 148 8.14 -16.08 -15.99
C ARG A 148 9.47 -15.66 -16.63
N VAL A 149 9.76 -16.07 -17.86
CA VAL A 149 10.97 -15.60 -18.58
C VAL A 149 10.92 -14.08 -18.78
N ILE A 150 9.77 -13.53 -19.19
CA ILE A 150 9.60 -12.08 -19.34
C ILE A 150 9.76 -11.36 -17.99
N ILE A 151 9.07 -11.83 -16.94
CA ILE A 151 9.10 -11.28 -15.57
C ILE A 151 10.53 -11.18 -15.04
N ASN A 152 11.34 -12.25 -15.16
CA ASN A 152 12.73 -12.25 -14.69
C ASN A 152 13.66 -11.38 -15.56
N GLY A 153 13.24 -10.98 -16.77
CA GLY A 153 13.97 -10.03 -17.60
C GLY A 153 13.72 -8.56 -17.25
N LEU A 154 12.58 -8.23 -16.61
CA LEU A 154 12.19 -6.83 -16.32
C LEU A 154 13.20 -6.07 -15.43
N PRO A 155 13.77 -6.64 -14.34
CA PRO A 155 14.79 -5.97 -13.51
C PRO A 155 16.10 -5.64 -14.25
N LEU A 156 16.34 -6.22 -15.44
CA LEU A 156 17.50 -5.87 -16.26
C LEU A 156 17.24 -4.59 -17.09
N VAL A 157 15.97 -4.25 -17.32
CA VAL A 157 15.50 -3.10 -18.11
C VAL A 157 15.10 -1.93 -17.22
N PHE A 158 14.47 -2.19 -16.07
CA PHE A 158 14.06 -1.17 -15.11
C PHE A 158 15.28 -0.61 -14.36
N LYS A 159 15.77 0.54 -14.82
CA LYS A 159 16.90 1.28 -14.24
C LYS A 159 16.66 2.78 -14.29
N GLY A 160 17.22 3.53 -13.34
CA GLY A 160 17.13 4.99 -13.30
C GLY A 160 15.68 5.49 -13.48
N PRO A 161 15.41 6.48 -14.34
CA PRO A 161 14.05 7.02 -14.49
C PRO A 161 12.99 6.02 -14.99
N LEU A 162 13.39 4.94 -15.67
CA LEU A 162 12.43 3.91 -16.09
C LEU A 162 12.00 3.03 -14.91
N LEU A 163 12.85 2.83 -13.90
CA LEU A 163 12.48 2.17 -12.65
C LEU A 163 11.42 3.00 -11.92
N TRP A 164 11.65 4.30 -11.70
CA TRP A 164 10.69 5.18 -11.01
C TRP A 164 9.33 5.24 -11.73
N VAL A 165 9.30 5.23 -13.07
CA VAL A 165 8.03 5.18 -13.82
C VAL A 165 7.37 3.80 -13.75
N ALA A 166 8.14 2.70 -13.69
CA ALA A 166 7.59 1.36 -13.55
C ALA A 166 6.99 1.10 -12.16
N ALA A 167 7.69 1.56 -11.11
CA ALA A 167 7.24 1.65 -9.72
C ALA A 167 5.87 2.35 -9.63
N LEU A 168 5.82 3.63 -10.00
CA LEU A 168 4.58 4.43 -9.99
C LEU A 168 3.42 3.82 -10.80
N VAL A 169 3.71 3.16 -11.93
CA VAL A 169 2.69 2.48 -12.74
C VAL A 169 2.08 1.27 -12.04
N GLY A 170 2.83 0.56 -11.19
CA GLY A 170 2.29 -0.48 -10.33
C GLY A 170 1.57 0.12 -9.12
N GLU A 171 2.33 0.79 -8.28
CA GLU A 171 1.96 1.26 -6.95
C GLU A 171 0.76 2.22 -6.99
N GLU A 172 0.83 3.28 -7.78
CA GLU A 172 -0.13 4.40 -7.68
C GLU A 172 -1.53 4.02 -8.22
N ILE A 173 -1.59 3.08 -9.16
CA ILE A 173 -2.88 2.53 -9.65
C ILE A 173 -3.51 1.63 -8.59
N PHE A 174 -2.72 0.83 -7.85
CA PHE A 174 -3.24 0.02 -6.75
C PHE A 174 -3.63 0.87 -5.55
N ASP A 175 -2.78 1.82 -5.14
CA ASP A 175 -3.04 2.78 -4.06
C ASP A 175 -4.38 3.51 -4.25
N SER A 176 -4.61 4.08 -5.43
CA SER A 176 -5.84 4.81 -5.76
C SER A 176 -7.08 3.90 -5.69
N LEU A 177 -6.98 2.65 -6.12
CA LEU A 177 -8.08 1.68 -6.01
C LEU A 177 -8.31 1.26 -4.55
N GLN A 178 -7.26 0.91 -3.81
CA GLN A 178 -7.36 0.51 -2.40
C GLN A 178 -7.92 1.62 -1.51
N ARG A 179 -7.56 2.89 -1.74
CA ARG A 179 -8.15 4.06 -1.05
C ARG A 179 -9.66 4.20 -1.31
N GLN A 180 -10.17 3.83 -2.49
CA GLN A 180 -11.61 3.83 -2.80
C GLN A 180 -12.38 2.66 -2.15
N MET A 181 -11.66 1.70 -1.55
CA MET A 181 -12.19 0.39 -1.12
C MET A 181 -12.06 0.12 0.38
N MET A 182 -11.05 0.69 1.06
CA MET A 182 -10.67 0.32 2.42
C MET A 182 -11.66 0.66 3.53
N ASP A 183 -12.60 1.57 3.28
CA ASP A 183 -13.67 1.98 4.22
C ASP A 183 -15.04 1.37 3.86
N ASP A 184 -15.10 0.42 2.93
CA ASP A 184 -16.35 -0.23 2.56
C ASP A 184 -16.80 -1.23 3.64
N PRO A 185 -18.00 -1.06 4.25
CA PRO A 185 -18.46 -1.91 5.35
C PRO A 185 -18.73 -3.35 4.94
N GLN A 186 -18.84 -3.64 3.63
CA GLN A 186 -19.06 -4.99 3.11
C GLN A 186 -17.77 -5.78 2.90
N LEU A 187 -16.59 -5.17 3.12
CA LEU A 187 -15.28 -5.79 2.92
C LEU A 187 -14.83 -6.56 4.18
N GLN A 188 -14.25 -7.76 4.00
CA GLN A 188 -13.66 -8.55 5.10
C GLN A 188 -12.69 -7.72 5.95
N PRO A 189 -12.78 -7.72 7.30
CA PRO A 189 -11.92 -6.89 8.16
C PRO A 189 -10.41 -7.12 7.95
N ALA A 190 -9.98 -8.37 7.77
CA ALA A 190 -8.58 -8.69 7.48
C ALA A 190 -8.09 -8.09 6.15
N VAL A 191 -8.98 -7.98 5.14
CA VAL A 191 -8.66 -7.35 3.85
C VAL A 191 -8.65 -5.82 3.97
N GLN A 192 -9.58 -5.24 4.75
CA GLN A 192 -9.53 -3.80 5.07
C GLN A 192 -8.20 -3.42 5.75
N ARG A 193 -7.76 -4.22 6.73
CA ARG A 193 -6.51 -3.97 7.46
C ARG A 193 -5.28 -4.12 6.55
N LEU A 194 -5.21 -5.16 5.72
CA LEU A 194 -4.19 -5.30 4.66
C LEU A 194 -4.13 -4.06 3.76
N MET A 195 -5.29 -3.60 3.25
CA MET A 195 -5.32 -2.45 2.34
C MET A 195 -4.83 -1.17 3.03
N ARG A 196 -5.16 -0.96 4.31
CA ARG A 196 -4.73 0.22 5.08
C ARG A 196 -3.23 0.22 5.37
N ILE A 197 -2.66 -0.95 5.70
CA ILE A 197 -1.21 -1.14 5.89
C ILE A 197 -0.48 -0.77 4.60
N HIS A 198 -0.75 -1.51 3.52
CA HIS A 198 -0.10 -1.34 2.22
C HIS A 198 -0.20 0.11 1.71
N VAL A 199 -1.40 0.70 1.68
CA VAL A 199 -1.62 2.10 1.24
C VAL A 199 -0.90 3.15 2.10
N THR A 200 -0.59 2.82 3.34
CA THR A 200 0.14 3.71 4.25
C THR A 200 1.66 3.63 4.03
N GLU A 201 2.14 2.49 3.55
CA GLU A 201 3.53 2.22 3.18
C GLU A 201 3.82 2.75 1.78
N GLU A 202 3.02 2.35 0.78
CA GLU A 202 3.06 2.84 -0.60
C GLU A 202 2.97 4.35 -0.74
N ALA A 203 2.26 5.04 0.17
CA ALA A 203 2.23 6.50 0.20
C ALA A 203 3.63 7.13 0.27
N ARG A 204 4.62 6.43 0.86
CA ARG A 204 6.01 6.86 0.95
C ARG A 204 6.80 6.49 -0.30
N HIS A 205 6.63 5.27 -0.83
CA HIS A 205 7.27 4.76 -2.05
C HIS A 205 6.91 5.65 -3.26
N ILE A 206 5.62 5.89 -3.46
CA ILE A 206 5.08 6.81 -4.49
C ILE A 206 5.68 8.22 -4.34
N GLN A 207 5.83 8.73 -3.12
CA GLN A 207 6.46 10.04 -2.88
C GLN A 207 7.95 10.05 -3.24
N PHE A 208 8.69 8.98 -2.91
CA PHE A 208 10.10 8.82 -3.22
C PHE A 208 10.37 8.68 -4.72
N ALA A 209 9.56 7.90 -5.43
CA ALA A 209 9.62 7.74 -6.88
C ALA A 209 9.22 9.03 -7.62
N ARG A 210 8.18 9.75 -7.16
CA ARG A 210 7.78 11.06 -7.73
C ARG A 210 8.86 12.12 -7.57
N ASP A 211 9.48 12.24 -6.38
CA ASP A 211 10.60 13.17 -6.15
C ASP A 211 11.83 12.80 -7.01
N GLY A 212 12.12 11.49 -7.13
CA GLY A 212 13.19 10.98 -7.98
C GLY A 212 12.97 11.35 -9.44
N LEU A 213 11.77 11.13 -9.97
CA LEU A 213 11.45 11.44 -11.36
C LEU A 213 11.45 12.95 -11.66
N ARG A 214 10.91 13.79 -10.76
CA ARG A 214 10.95 15.26 -10.89
C ARG A 214 12.38 15.81 -10.97
N LYS A 215 13.30 15.26 -10.15
CA LYS A 215 14.70 15.71 -10.13
C LYS A 215 15.48 15.27 -11.38
N HIS A 216 15.24 14.07 -11.90
CA HIS A 216 16.00 13.54 -13.04
C HIS A 216 15.42 13.89 -14.43
N VAL A 217 14.16 14.35 -14.55
CA VAL A 217 13.53 14.59 -15.88
C VAL A 217 14.16 15.74 -16.66
N GLY A 218 14.74 16.74 -15.97
CA GLY A 218 15.47 17.85 -16.60
C GLY A 218 16.76 17.40 -17.29
N ASP A 219 17.44 16.41 -16.71
CA ASP A 219 18.75 15.94 -17.15
C ASP A 219 18.68 14.77 -18.17
N MET A 220 17.46 14.27 -18.46
CA MET A 220 17.28 13.20 -19.44
C MET A 220 17.66 13.65 -20.85
N ALA A 221 18.47 12.84 -21.53
CA ALA A 221 18.66 13.00 -22.95
C ALA A 221 17.33 12.83 -23.72
N TRP A 222 17.16 13.54 -24.85
CA TRP A 222 15.87 13.59 -25.55
C TRP A 222 15.34 12.21 -25.95
N TRP A 223 16.22 11.26 -26.29
CA TRP A 223 15.84 9.89 -26.60
C TRP A 223 15.41 9.11 -25.35
N GLN A 224 16.11 9.24 -24.23
CA GLN A 224 15.73 8.64 -22.95
C GLN A 224 14.35 9.14 -22.54
N ARG A 225 14.12 10.45 -22.61
CA ARG A 225 12.82 11.07 -22.33
C ARG A 225 11.73 10.52 -23.26
N LEU A 226 11.99 10.41 -24.56
CA LEU A 226 11.04 9.83 -25.52
C LEU A 226 10.71 8.35 -25.19
N TRP A 227 11.70 7.55 -24.80
CA TRP A 227 11.53 6.16 -24.42
C TRP A 227 10.69 6.03 -23.13
N VAL A 228 11.11 6.70 -22.05
CA VAL A 228 10.41 6.69 -20.75
C VAL A 228 8.97 7.18 -20.91
N ALA A 229 8.77 8.26 -21.68
CA ALA A 229 7.46 8.85 -21.89
C ALA A 229 6.48 8.01 -22.73
N ASN A 230 6.91 6.90 -23.33
CA ASN A 230 6.05 6.09 -24.19
C ASN A 230 5.99 4.61 -23.78
N LEU A 231 7.08 4.04 -23.25
CA LEU A 231 7.17 2.63 -22.89
C LEU A 231 6.17 2.23 -21.78
N HIS A 232 5.91 3.13 -20.83
CA HIS A 232 4.97 2.89 -19.73
C HIS A 232 3.53 2.62 -20.21
N GLY A 233 3.18 2.98 -21.45
CA GLY A 233 1.92 2.63 -22.10
C GLY A 233 1.64 1.11 -22.19
N VAL A 234 2.67 0.26 -22.13
CA VAL A 234 2.52 -1.20 -22.06
C VAL A 234 1.73 -1.61 -20.81
N GLY A 235 1.83 -0.85 -19.71
CA GLY A 235 1.10 -1.07 -18.46
C GLY A 235 -0.40 -1.20 -18.67
N GLY A 236 -1.01 -0.40 -19.56
CA GLY A 236 -2.45 -0.47 -19.83
C GLY A 236 -2.91 -1.85 -20.33
N TYR A 237 -2.12 -2.49 -21.19
CA TYR A 237 -2.43 -3.84 -21.67
C TYR A 237 -2.20 -4.91 -20.59
N PHE A 238 -1.22 -4.71 -19.70
CA PHE A 238 -1.00 -5.56 -18.54
C PHE A 238 -2.17 -5.47 -17.55
N PHE A 239 -2.55 -4.27 -17.09
CA PHE A 239 -3.66 -4.10 -16.15
C PHE A 239 -5.01 -4.55 -16.74
N ARG A 240 -5.27 -4.27 -18.03
CA ARG A 240 -6.46 -4.81 -18.72
C ARG A 240 -6.43 -6.34 -18.83
N HIS A 241 -5.27 -6.99 -18.81
CA HIS A 241 -5.21 -8.44 -18.67
C HIS A 241 -5.44 -8.89 -17.23
N LEU A 242 -4.77 -8.25 -16.27
CA LEU A 242 -4.83 -8.55 -14.84
C LEU A 242 -6.26 -8.50 -14.31
N PHE A 243 -6.94 -7.36 -14.45
CA PHE A 243 -8.29 -7.15 -13.91
C PHE A 243 -9.40 -7.94 -14.62
N SER A 244 -9.09 -8.58 -15.74
CA SER A 244 -10.06 -9.39 -16.49
C SER A 244 -9.48 -10.76 -16.85
N ASN A 245 -8.72 -11.36 -15.94
CA ASN A 245 -8.05 -12.63 -16.20
C ASN A 245 -9.11 -13.76 -16.35
N PRO A 246 -9.21 -14.46 -17.49
CA PRO A 246 -10.15 -15.57 -17.68
C PRO A 246 -10.10 -16.65 -16.61
N ALA A 247 -8.98 -16.77 -15.89
CA ALA A 247 -8.82 -17.73 -14.81
C ALA A 247 -9.65 -17.36 -13.56
N GLN A 248 -9.94 -16.08 -13.28
CA GLN A 248 -10.74 -15.69 -12.10
C GLN A 248 -12.18 -16.18 -12.26
N TYR A 249 -12.83 -15.85 -13.38
CA TYR A 249 -14.20 -16.28 -13.70
C TYR A 249 -14.36 -17.81 -13.74
N ARG A 250 -13.43 -18.53 -14.39
CA ARG A 250 -13.49 -20.00 -14.47
C ARG A 250 -13.43 -20.70 -13.11
N ARG A 251 -12.84 -20.07 -12.08
CA ARG A 251 -12.81 -20.64 -10.73
C ARG A 251 -14.14 -20.47 -9.98
N VAL A 252 -14.93 -19.45 -10.33
CA VAL A 252 -16.33 -19.27 -9.89
C VAL A 252 -17.28 -20.22 -10.62
N GLY A 253 -16.85 -20.85 -11.72
CA GLY A 253 -17.70 -21.65 -12.62
C GLY A 253 -18.23 -20.89 -13.83
N LEU A 254 -17.93 -19.58 -13.92
CA LEU A 254 -18.40 -18.71 -15.01
C LEU A 254 -17.64 -18.94 -16.33
N PRO A 255 -18.27 -18.68 -17.50
CA PRO A 255 -17.69 -18.86 -18.83
C PRO A 255 -16.60 -17.81 -19.11
N GLY A 256 -15.40 -18.00 -18.57
CA GLY A 256 -14.38 -16.96 -18.45
C GLY A 256 -13.81 -16.32 -19.72
N GLY A 257 -14.20 -16.77 -20.92
CA GLY A 257 -14.05 -15.99 -22.16
C GLY A 257 -15.11 -14.89 -22.25
N ALA A 258 -16.39 -15.30 -22.27
CA ALA A 258 -17.53 -14.39 -22.31
C ALA A 258 -17.56 -13.44 -21.09
N SER A 259 -17.32 -13.93 -19.87
CA SER A 259 -17.27 -13.09 -18.66
C SER A 259 -16.18 -12.02 -18.74
N ARG A 260 -15.00 -12.36 -19.30
CA ARG A 260 -13.94 -11.35 -19.55
C ARG A 260 -14.42 -10.30 -20.54
N ASP A 261 -15.05 -10.71 -21.63
CA ASP A 261 -15.40 -9.81 -22.71
C ASP A 261 -16.57 -8.90 -22.29
N LEU A 262 -17.49 -9.37 -21.44
CA LEU A 262 -18.47 -8.56 -20.70
C LEU A 262 -17.80 -7.57 -19.73
N ALA A 263 -16.90 -8.01 -18.86
CA ALA A 263 -16.17 -7.14 -17.93
C ALA A 263 -15.38 -6.02 -18.65
N ARG A 264 -14.86 -6.32 -19.85
CA ARG A 264 -14.16 -5.37 -20.73
C ARG A 264 -15.09 -4.40 -21.45
N ALA A 265 -16.37 -4.75 -21.62
CA ALA A 265 -17.38 -3.89 -22.22
C ALA A 265 -18.14 -3.04 -21.17
N SER A 266 -18.06 -3.38 -19.88
CA SER A 266 -18.71 -2.64 -18.79
C SER A 266 -18.23 -1.19 -18.72
N ALA A 267 -19.16 -0.25 -18.89
CA ALA A 267 -18.90 1.20 -18.74
C ALA A 267 -18.45 1.53 -17.32
N HIS A 268 -19.12 0.96 -16.31
CA HIS A 268 -18.74 1.08 -14.90
C HIS A 268 -17.28 0.64 -14.66
N ARG A 269 -16.83 -0.44 -15.33
CA ARG A 269 -15.43 -0.89 -15.24
C ARG A 269 -14.46 0.07 -15.95
N HIS A 270 -14.89 0.81 -16.96
CA HIS A 270 -14.06 1.87 -17.57
C HIS A 270 -13.91 3.04 -16.60
N ASP A 271 -14.98 3.47 -15.94
CA ASP A 271 -14.94 4.57 -14.97
C ASP A 271 -14.03 4.27 -13.78
N VAL A 272 -14.08 3.05 -13.22
CA VAL A 272 -13.17 2.58 -12.15
C VAL A 272 -11.70 2.56 -12.60
N GLN A 273 -11.41 2.22 -13.86
CA GLN A 273 -10.05 2.23 -14.39
C GLN A 273 -9.54 3.65 -14.67
N ILE A 274 -10.41 4.54 -15.16
CA ILE A 274 -10.09 5.95 -15.40
C ILE A 274 -9.84 6.67 -14.06
N SER A 275 -10.68 6.47 -13.04
CA SER A 275 -10.49 7.08 -11.73
C SER A 275 -9.21 6.59 -11.03
N GLY A 276 -8.93 5.29 -11.09
CA GLY A 276 -7.70 4.70 -10.54
C GLY A 276 -6.42 5.25 -11.18
N PHE A 277 -6.41 5.53 -12.49
CA PHE A 277 -5.24 6.04 -13.21
C PHE A 277 -5.11 7.57 -13.24
N ALA A 278 -6.17 8.32 -12.93
CA ALA A 278 -6.18 9.78 -13.04
C ALA A 278 -5.06 10.49 -12.24
N PRO A 279 -4.72 10.11 -10.99
CA PRO A 279 -3.63 10.75 -10.24
C PRO A 279 -2.27 10.59 -10.92
N LEU A 280 -2.00 9.39 -11.44
CA LEU A 280 -0.74 9.05 -12.12
C LEU A 280 -0.66 9.71 -13.48
N ALA A 281 -1.79 9.75 -14.21
CA ALA A 281 -1.88 10.44 -15.49
C ALA A 281 -1.57 11.93 -15.34
N ALA A 282 -2.13 12.58 -14.32
CA ALA A 282 -1.89 13.99 -14.02
C ALA A 282 -0.41 14.25 -13.66
N PHE A 283 0.21 13.40 -12.84
CA PHE A 283 1.63 13.54 -12.51
C PHE A 283 2.54 13.32 -13.74
N LEU A 284 2.26 12.32 -14.57
CA LEU A 284 3.03 12.08 -15.80
C LEU A 284 2.83 13.20 -16.84
N GLU A 285 1.70 13.90 -16.83
CA GLU A 285 1.51 15.15 -17.59
C GLU A 285 2.32 16.31 -17.00
N GLU A 286 2.30 16.50 -15.67
CA GLU A 286 3.07 17.52 -14.94
C GLU A 286 4.57 17.46 -15.27
N VAL A 287 5.17 16.27 -15.20
CA VAL A 287 6.60 16.08 -15.52
C VAL A 287 6.89 15.94 -17.03
N GLY A 288 5.86 16.03 -17.89
CA GLY A 288 6.00 15.94 -19.34
C GLY A 288 6.55 14.59 -19.82
N LEU A 289 6.07 13.50 -19.20
CA LEU A 289 6.33 12.10 -19.55
C LEU A 289 5.07 11.34 -20.01
N MET A 290 3.90 11.97 -20.13
CA MET A 290 2.72 11.36 -20.77
C MET A 290 2.79 11.50 -22.30
N GLY A 291 3.61 10.66 -22.95
CA GLY A 291 3.84 10.69 -24.39
C GLY A 291 2.66 10.20 -25.25
N PRO A 292 2.68 10.50 -26.57
CA PRO A 292 1.54 10.24 -27.45
C PRO A 292 1.26 8.75 -27.67
N ILE A 293 2.28 7.89 -27.66
CA ILE A 293 2.12 6.44 -27.82
C ILE A 293 1.57 5.86 -26.52
N ALA A 294 2.11 6.26 -25.36
CA ALA A 294 1.57 5.85 -24.07
C ALA A 294 0.10 6.23 -23.92
N ARG A 295 -0.24 7.50 -24.16
CA ARG A 295 -1.63 8.00 -24.14
C ARG A 295 -2.56 7.17 -25.03
N ARG A 296 -2.09 6.76 -26.22
CA ARG A 296 -2.85 5.89 -27.15
C ARG A 296 -3.05 4.47 -26.59
N MET A 297 -2.07 3.91 -25.90
CA MET A 297 -2.14 2.56 -25.31
C MET A 297 -3.03 2.53 -24.05
N TRP A 298 -2.91 3.53 -23.18
CA TRP A 298 -3.79 3.69 -22.00
C TRP A 298 -5.25 3.91 -22.40
N ARG A 299 -5.52 4.77 -23.40
CA ARG A 299 -6.88 4.97 -23.94
C ARG A 299 -7.45 3.69 -24.57
N ARG A 300 -6.66 2.95 -25.35
CA ARG A 300 -7.05 1.63 -25.90
C ARG A 300 -7.26 0.55 -24.82
N SER A 301 -6.83 0.83 -23.60
CA SER A 301 -6.99 -0.05 -22.45
C SER A 301 -8.07 0.43 -21.47
N HIS A 302 -8.77 1.53 -21.79
CA HIS A 302 -9.83 2.15 -20.98
C HIS A 302 -9.37 2.72 -19.62
N PHE A 303 -8.10 3.15 -19.53
CA PHE A 303 -7.56 3.91 -18.38
C PHE A 303 -7.53 5.42 -18.63
N LEU A 304 -7.76 5.86 -19.87
CA LEU A 304 -7.94 7.28 -20.21
C LEU A 304 -9.26 7.43 -20.99
N PRO A 305 -10.00 8.55 -20.78
CA PRO A 305 -11.25 8.78 -21.47
C PRO A 305 -11.04 8.94 -22.98
N ALA A 306 -12.10 8.63 -23.74
CA ALA A 306 -12.12 8.75 -25.19
C ALA A 306 -12.00 10.23 -25.64
N THR A 307 -12.73 11.10 -24.95
CA THR A 307 -12.69 12.57 -25.09
C THR A 307 -11.88 13.18 -23.94
N PRO A 308 -11.04 14.20 -24.15
CA PRO A 308 -10.44 14.94 -23.05
C PRO A 308 -11.53 15.72 -22.30
N SER A 309 -11.97 15.18 -21.15
CA SER A 309 -12.66 15.98 -20.13
C SER A 309 -11.64 16.90 -19.45
N ALA A 310 -12.09 18.07 -19.00
CA ALA A 310 -11.32 18.84 -18.02
C ALA A 310 -11.07 17.98 -16.78
N SER A 311 -9.84 18.01 -16.26
CA SER A 311 -9.45 17.22 -15.10
C SER A 311 -10.23 17.61 -13.85
N PRO A 312 -10.73 16.66 -13.05
CA PRO A 312 -10.95 16.91 -11.64
C PRO A 312 -9.60 17.30 -11.02
N ALA A 313 -9.57 18.36 -10.21
CA ALA A 313 -8.39 18.67 -9.42
C ALA A 313 -8.13 17.52 -8.42
N PRO A 314 -6.86 17.13 -8.17
CA PRO A 314 -6.58 16.10 -7.18
C PRO A 314 -7.00 16.60 -5.79
N ALA A 315 -7.80 15.81 -5.09
CA ALA A 315 -8.05 16.02 -3.68
C ALA A 315 -6.73 15.90 -2.90
N ALA A 316 -6.47 16.83 -1.98
CA ALA A 316 -5.23 16.84 -1.21
C ALA A 316 -5.14 15.59 -0.32
N ILE A 317 -4.04 14.85 -0.45
CA ILE A 317 -3.77 13.63 0.33
C ILE A 317 -3.35 14.03 1.75
N PRO A 318 -4.05 13.59 2.82
CA PRO A 318 -3.54 13.68 4.18
C PRO A 318 -2.41 12.67 4.36
N ALA A 319 -1.28 13.09 4.95
CA ALA A 319 -0.21 12.16 5.31
C ALA A 319 -0.67 11.26 6.48
N PRO A 320 -0.47 9.93 6.41
CA PRO A 320 -0.76 9.05 7.56
C PRO A 320 0.26 9.23 8.71
N SER A 321 -0.06 8.70 9.89
CA SER A 321 0.80 8.54 11.09
C SER A 321 1.06 7.05 11.41
N ASP A 322 1.67 6.74 12.55
CA ASP A 322 3.02 6.12 12.58
C ASP A 322 3.22 5.18 13.83
N ASP A 323 3.19 3.82 13.72
CA ASP A 323 4.19 2.75 14.17
C ASP A 323 3.66 1.27 14.41
N ALA A 324 4.49 0.23 14.81
CA ALA A 324 4.06 -1.22 15.13
C ALA A 324 5.08 -2.37 15.63
N GLY A 325 5.87 -3.19 14.86
CA GLY A 325 6.56 -4.47 15.34
C GLY A 325 7.86 -4.39 16.24
N ASP A 326 8.61 -5.44 16.70
CA ASP A 326 8.49 -6.93 16.64
C ASP A 326 9.28 -7.80 17.74
N ASP A 327 8.69 -8.09 18.95
CA ASP A 327 8.93 -9.23 19.92
C ASP A 327 7.62 -9.43 20.76
N ALA A 328 6.64 -10.25 20.37
CA ALA A 328 5.27 -10.11 20.93
C ALA A 328 4.88 -10.88 22.19
N TYR A 329 4.08 -10.19 23.01
CA TYR A 329 3.11 -10.75 23.95
C TYR A 329 1.68 -10.41 23.51
N ASP A 330 0.81 -11.41 23.40
CA ASP A 330 -0.64 -11.23 23.23
C ASP A 330 -1.36 -11.87 24.43
N GLY A 331 -2.09 -11.08 25.19
CA GLY A 331 -2.75 -11.57 26.39
C GLY A 331 -3.43 -10.50 27.24
N PRO A 332 -4.00 -10.91 28.40
CA PRO A 332 -4.65 -9.99 29.33
C PRO A 332 -3.64 -9.16 30.12
N ALA A 333 -3.91 -7.87 30.25
CA ALA A 333 -3.16 -6.91 31.05
C ALA A 333 -4.10 -6.02 31.86
N THR A 334 -3.53 -5.27 32.81
CA THR A 334 -4.22 -4.20 33.52
C THR A 334 -3.59 -2.88 33.13
N LEU A 335 -4.40 -1.98 32.56
CA LEU A 335 -3.99 -0.63 32.20
C LEU A 335 -4.47 0.37 33.26
N ARG A 336 -3.54 1.07 33.91
CA ARG A 336 -3.86 2.12 34.88
C ARG A 336 -3.89 3.49 34.21
N VAL A 337 -5.06 4.10 34.22
CA VAL A 337 -5.34 5.44 33.66
C VAL A 337 -5.78 6.36 34.79
N GLY A 338 -5.02 7.42 35.07
CA GLY A 338 -5.42 8.43 36.08
C GLY A 338 -5.64 7.88 37.50
N GLY A 339 -5.08 6.71 37.83
CA GLY A 339 -5.29 6.01 39.10
C GLY A 339 -6.40 4.94 39.08
N THR A 340 -7.14 4.78 37.98
CA THR A 340 -8.16 3.75 37.79
C THR A 340 -7.61 2.59 36.97
N ASP A 341 -7.90 1.36 37.37
CA ASP A 341 -7.47 0.14 36.68
C ASP A 341 -8.53 -0.36 35.68
N HIS A 342 -8.09 -0.61 34.45
CA HIS A 342 -8.89 -1.19 33.38
C HIS A 342 -8.33 -2.57 33.02
N ALA A 343 -9.16 -3.61 33.08
CA ALA A 343 -8.81 -4.92 32.52
C ALA A 343 -8.89 -4.83 31.00
N VAL A 344 -7.80 -5.19 30.32
CA VAL A 344 -7.64 -5.04 28.87
C VAL A 344 -6.96 -6.27 28.25
N ARG A 345 -7.22 -6.56 26.98
CA ARG A 345 -6.33 -7.37 26.15
C ARG A 345 -5.35 -6.45 25.44
N VAL A 346 -4.11 -6.87 25.40
CA VAL A 346 -3.05 -6.18 24.67
C VAL A 346 -2.29 -7.14 23.76
N ARG A 347 -1.91 -6.65 22.59
CA ARG A 347 -0.83 -7.23 21.79
C ARG A 347 0.31 -6.22 21.81
N LEU A 348 1.32 -6.52 22.63
CA LEU A 348 2.51 -5.72 22.88
C LEU A 348 3.72 -6.37 22.23
N MET A 349 4.75 -5.57 21.97
CA MET A 349 5.82 -5.97 21.10
C MET A 349 7.07 -5.10 21.29
N GLY A 350 8.28 -5.67 21.37
CA GLY A 350 9.50 -4.89 21.68
C GLY A 350 10.70 -5.22 20.79
N HIS A 351 11.70 -4.35 20.75
CA HIS A 351 12.97 -4.66 20.09
C HIS A 351 14.10 -3.80 20.68
N LEU A 352 15.34 -4.28 20.55
CA LEU A 352 16.53 -3.48 20.79
C LEU A 352 16.82 -2.64 19.53
N ASP A 353 16.74 -1.32 19.61
CA ASP A 353 17.13 -0.44 18.50
C ASP A 353 18.67 -0.36 18.46
N PRO A 354 19.33 -0.84 17.37
CA PRO A 354 20.79 -0.80 17.26
C PRO A 354 21.37 0.61 17.06
N THR A 355 20.51 1.62 16.84
CA THR A 355 20.88 3.02 16.60
C THR A 355 21.10 3.80 17.90
N ASP A 356 20.29 3.53 18.93
CA ASP A 356 20.37 4.19 20.24
C ASP A 356 20.74 3.25 21.40
N GLY A 357 20.72 1.92 21.16
CA GLY A 357 21.07 0.88 22.13
C GLY A 357 20.00 0.62 23.20
N ARG A 358 18.77 1.11 23.03
CA ARG A 358 17.66 0.95 23.98
C ARG A 358 16.69 -0.12 23.51
N TYR A 359 16.01 -0.73 24.49
CA TYR A 359 14.87 -1.60 24.22
C TYR A 359 13.60 -0.73 24.20
N HIS A 360 12.93 -0.67 23.05
CA HIS A 360 11.69 0.07 22.83
C HIS A 360 10.55 -0.94 22.67
N TRP A 361 9.37 -0.65 23.20
CA TRP A 361 8.22 -1.52 23.06
C TRP A 361 6.92 -0.75 22.86
N ARG A 362 5.96 -1.42 22.22
CA ARG A 362 4.77 -0.80 21.62
C ARG A 362 3.67 -1.83 21.38
N GLY A 363 2.45 -1.40 21.09
CA GLY A 363 1.35 -2.34 20.86
C GLY A 363 -0.03 -1.71 20.76
N THR A 364 -1.05 -2.56 20.81
CA THR A 364 -2.47 -2.17 20.76
C THR A 364 -3.21 -2.66 22.01
N VAL A 365 -4.02 -1.78 22.59
CA VAL A 365 -5.05 -2.04 23.62
C VAL A 365 -6.40 -2.17 22.91
N PHE A 366 -7.09 -3.28 23.08
CA PHE A 366 -8.28 -3.59 22.26
C PHE A 366 -9.61 -3.05 22.83
N GLU A 367 -9.66 -2.71 24.11
CA GLU A 367 -10.84 -2.23 24.80
C GLU A 367 -11.04 -0.71 24.69
N ALA A 368 -12.30 -0.29 24.80
CA ALA A 368 -12.67 1.11 24.88
C ALA A 368 -12.21 1.73 26.22
N LEU A 369 -11.36 2.75 26.13
CA LEU A 369 -10.91 3.59 27.25
C LEU A 369 -11.73 4.91 27.28
N PRO A 370 -11.67 5.70 28.37
CA PRO A 370 -12.30 7.02 28.43
C PRO A 370 -11.89 7.92 27.25
N ASP A 371 -12.83 8.71 26.71
CA ASP A 371 -12.58 9.52 25.51
C ASP A 371 -11.56 10.65 25.71
N ASP A 372 -11.28 11.04 26.95
CA ASP A 372 -10.28 12.03 27.31
C ASP A 372 -8.89 11.44 27.59
N VAL A 373 -8.72 10.11 27.53
CA VAL A 373 -7.46 9.44 27.92
C VAL A 373 -6.21 9.97 27.18
N LEU A 374 -6.36 10.36 25.91
CA LEU A 374 -5.26 10.92 25.10
C LEU A 374 -4.84 12.33 25.54
N ARG A 375 -5.64 13.02 26.37
CA ARG A 375 -5.26 14.31 26.98
C ARG A 375 -4.26 14.13 28.13
N THR A 376 -4.32 12.98 28.81
CA THR A 376 -3.36 12.59 29.86
C THR A 376 -2.74 11.24 29.46
N PRO A 377 -1.94 11.20 28.37
CA PRO A 377 -1.60 9.96 27.70
C PRO A 377 -0.63 9.05 28.48
N ARG A 378 -0.08 9.52 29.62
CA ARG A 378 0.79 8.70 30.48
C ARG A 378 -0.06 7.72 31.27
N VAL A 379 0.29 6.45 31.14
CA VAL A 379 -0.40 5.30 31.73
C VAL A 379 0.64 4.33 32.27
N THR A 380 0.19 3.41 33.12
CA THR A 380 1.05 2.30 33.56
C THR A 380 0.39 0.99 33.13
N LEU A 381 1.16 0.08 32.54
CA LEU A 381 0.66 -1.20 32.03
C LEU A 381 1.26 -2.35 32.85
N ALA A 382 0.41 -3.25 33.32
CA ALA A 382 0.79 -4.38 34.16
C ALA A 382 0.37 -5.73 33.54
N ILE A 383 1.30 -6.70 33.54
CA ILE A 383 1.07 -8.09 33.15
C ILE A 383 1.58 -8.98 34.27
N GLY A 384 0.66 -9.66 34.96
CA GLY A 384 0.97 -10.39 36.19
C GLY A 384 1.59 -9.45 37.25
N ALA A 385 2.83 -9.71 37.64
CA ALA A 385 3.59 -8.89 38.59
C ALA A 385 4.51 -7.85 37.94
N ARG A 386 4.64 -7.85 36.60
CA ARG A 386 5.50 -6.90 35.86
C ARG A 386 4.70 -5.64 35.54
N ILE A 387 5.32 -4.47 35.73
CA ILE A 387 4.68 -3.17 35.60
C ILE A 387 5.66 -2.25 34.87
N SER A 388 5.21 -1.60 33.80
CA SER A 388 6.00 -0.63 33.04
C SER A 388 5.20 0.64 32.77
N ASP A 389 5.86 1.79 32.90
CA ASP A 389 5.29 3.07 32.48
C ASP A 389 5.24 3.16 30.95
N ALA A 390 4.16 3.75 30.45
CA ALA A 390 3.85 3.77 29.04
C ALA A 390 3.09 5.05 28.65
N ARG A 391 2.86 5.20 27.35
CA ARG A 391 2.12 6.31 26.77
C ARG A 391 1.15 5.80 25.71
N LEU A 392 -0.12 6.21 25.82
CA LEU A 392 -1.09 6.07 24.73
C LEU A 392 -0.82 7.15 23.67
N THR A 393 -0.69 6.75 22.41
CA THR A 393 -0.29 7.63 21.32
C THR A 393 -1.49 8.10 20.50
N GLU A 394 -2.42 7.20 20.18
CA GLU A 394 -3.61 7.48 19.40
C GLU A 394 -4.78 6.53 19.76
N LYS A 395 -5.99 6.95 19.42
CA LYS A 395 -7.21 6.12 19.38
C LYS A 395 -7.46 5.80 17.92
N THR A 396 -7.48 4.54 17.55
CA THR A 396 -7.71 4.12 16.17
C THR A 396 -9.18 4.36 15.77
N PRO A 397 -9.49 4.45 14.46
CA PRO A 397 -10.88 4.59 14.00
C PRO A 397 -11.84 3.46 14.43
N TRP A 398 -11.30 2.33 14.92
CA TRP A 398 -12.08 1.19 15.39
C TRP A 398 -12.26 1.16 16.92
N GLY A 399 -11.79 2.17 17.64
CA GLY A 399 -11.95 2.30 19.09
C GLY A 399 -10.87 1.62 19.94
N THR A 400 -9.88 0.98 19.33
CA THR A 400 -8.67 0.48 20.01
C THR A 400 -7.68 1.63 20.23
N TYR A 401 -6.66 1.43 21.07
CA TYR A 401 -5.67 2.46 21.39
C TYR A 401 -4.23 1.95 21.21
N SER A 402 -3.39 2.77 20.58
CA SER A 402 -1.97 2.48 20.40
C SER A 402 -1.19 2.88 21.66
N ILE A 403 -0.29 2.02 22.14
CA ILE A 403 0.51 2.19 23.37
C ILE A 403 2.00 2.01 23.07
N VAL A 404 2.86 2.81 23.71
CA VAL A 404 4.34 2.75 23.58
C VAL A 404 5.03 2.90 24.94
N GLY A 405 6.22 2.36 25.10
CA GLY A 405 7.07 2.51 26.29
C GLY A 405 8.56 2.26 25.99
N GLU A 406 9.42 2.73 26.89
CA GLU A 406 10.87 2.55 26.83
C GLU A 406 11.36 1.66 27.98
N GLY A 407 12.44 0.91 27.76
CA GLY A 407 13.08 0.09 28.78
C GLY A 407 12.46 -1.31 28.91
N ALA A 408 12.44 -1.85 30.13
CA ALA A 408 11.97 -3.21 30.37
C ALA A 408 10.49 -3.35 29.99
N PRO A 409 10.14 -4.22 29.03
CA PRO A 409 8.75 -4.45 28.67
C PRO A 409 8.02 -5.18 29.80
N PRO A 410 6.70 -5.00 29.98
CA PRO A 410 5.96 -5.72 31.00
C PRO A 410 5.79 -7.21 30.69
N PHE A 411 6.37 -7.72 29.59
CA PHE A 411 6.09 -9.05 29.05
C PHE A 411 7.30 -9.96 28.78
N ALA A 412 8.54 -9.47 28.94
CA ALA A 412 9.77 -10.29 28.93
C ALA A 412 10.31 -10.43 30.36
#